data_AF-A0A1I8GE82-F1
#
_entry.id   AF-A0A1I8GE82-F1
#
_cell.length_a   1.000
_cell.length_b   1.000
_cell.length_c   1.000
_cell.angle_alpha   90.00
_cell.angle_beta   90.00
_cell.angle_gamma   90.00
#
_symmetry.space_group_name_H-M   'P 1'
#
loop_
_entity.id
_entity.type
_entity.pdbx_description
1 polymer ?
#
loop_
_entity_poly.entity_id
_entity_poly.type
_entity_poly.pdbx_seq_one_letter_code
_entity_poly.pdbx_strand_id
1 'polypeptide(L)'
;SGDWQVRFFRKIAYGNYSKNSLRSEKMMVPSAGLLLCVAACCFLPLLTVSAGCRSKWKHLRGDITEYKLITVLKVPKITDCLMKSSAAEAHAASFDAESGDCALMQCARGGRDACRKCRHEKDASLPMLWIKDPPKTCWKTFQHRVDGSVSFNRNWSEYVSGFGQDESLNYWMGLEQLHQLTATGVWRVRWEFSDWNDNWYWAENAPFS
;
A
#
# COMPACT_ATOMS: atom_id res chain seq x y z
N SER A 1 25.45 -2.55 -8.00
CA SER A 1 24.02 -2.35 -8.29
C SER A 1 23.30 -2.35 -6.96
N GLY A 2 22.60 -1.25 -6.67
CA GLY A 2 22.40 -0.75 -5.31
C GLY A 2 21.11 -1.19 -4.65
N ASP A 3 21.12 -1.12 -3.33
CA ASP A 3 19.96 -1.15 -2.45
C ASP A 3 18.86 -0.23 -2.98
N TRP A 4 17.74 -0.80 -3.40
CA TRP A 4 16.56 -0.03 -3.78
C TRP A 4 15.87 0.45 -2.52
N GLN A 5 15.61 1.75 -2.41
CA GLN A 5 14.99 2.35 -1.24
C GLN A 5 13.91 3.32 -1.68
N VAL A 6 12.73 3.23 -1.08
CA VAL A 6 11.68 4.22 -1.23
C VAL A 6 11.20 4.62 0.15
N ARG A 7 11.07 5.92 0.37
CA ARG A 7 10.60 6.46 1.63
C ARG A 7 9.35 7.28 1.40
N PHE A 8 8.36 6.99 2.21
CA PHE A 8 7.05 7.60 2.16
C PHE A 8 6.72 8.23 3.49
N PHE A 9 5.88 9.27 3.46
CA PHE A 9 5.17 9.71 4.64
C PHE A 9 3.67 9.82 4.35
N ARG A 10 2.88 9.72 5.41
CA ARG A 10 1.44 9.92 5.35
C ARG A 10 0.92 10.49 6.66
N LYS A 11 0.01 11.44 6.56
CA LYS A 11 -0.63 12.06 7.73
C LYS A 11 -1.55 11.05 8.41
N ILE A 12 -1.48 10.95 9.73
CA ILE A 12 -2.38 10.12 10.54
C ILE A 12 -3.51 11.01 11.09
N ALA A 13 -4.74 10.49 11.11
CA ALA A 13 -5.83 11.14 11.85
C ALA A 13 -5.60 11.01 13.37
N TYR A 14 -5.87 12.06 14.13
CA TYR A 14 -5.80 12.04 15.60
C TYR A 14 -6.64 10.88 16.16
N GLY A 15 -6.04 10.03 17.01
CA GLY A 15 -6.71 8.88 17.65
C GLY A 15 -6.34 7.48 17.13
N ASN A 16 -5.71 7.35 15.95
CA ASN A 16 -5.25 6.06 15.40
C ASN A 16 -3.78 5.74 15.76
N TYR A 17 -3.41 6.01 17.01
CA TYR A 17 -2.05 5.80 17.51
C TYR A 17 -1.95 4.44 18.22
N SER A 18 -1.43 3.43 17.51
CA SER A 18 -0.91 2.22 18.14
C SER A 18 0.62 2.36 18.25
N LYS A 19 1.12 2.56 19.47
CA LYS A 19 2.53 2.30 19.82
C LYS A 19 2.72 0.79 19.72
N ASN A 20 3.11 0.31 18.54
CA ASN A 20 3.85 -0.94 18.28
C ASN A 20 3.49 -1.44 16.89
N SER A 21 4.37 -1.19 15.93
CA SER A 21 4.40 -1.98 14.69
C SER A 21 5.80 -1.99 14.09
N LEU A 22 6.78 -2.46 14.86
CA LEU A 22 7.85 -3.25 14.25
C LEU A 22 7.22 -4.58 13.84
N ARG A 23 6.47 -4.59 12.73
CA ARG A 23 5.89 -5.81 12.18
C ARG A 23 6.85 -6.33 11.11
N SER A 24 7.88 -7.03 11.58
CA SER A 24 8.69 -7.91 10.73
C SER A 24 7.86 -9.15 10.40
N GLU A 25 7.02 -9.07 9.37
CA GLU A 25 6.46 -10.28 8.75
C GLU A 25 7.46 -10.84 7.74
N LYS A 26 8.59 -11.35 8.25
CA LYS A 26 9.50 -12.30 7.58
C LYS A 26 10.55 -12.83 8.56
N MET A 27 10.11 -13.37 9.69
CA MET A 27 10.91 -14.29 10.51
C MET A 27 9.96 -15.28 11.20
N MET A 28 9.51 -16.29 10.47
CA MET A 28 9.09 -17.57 11.08
C MET A 28 9.06 -18.67 10.03
N VAL A 29 10.03 -19.57 10.17
CA VAL A 29 10.03 -20.93 9.62
C VAL A 29 8.81 -21.66 10.18
N PRO A 30 8.07 -22.48 9.41
CA PRO A 30 6.91 -23.17 9.95
C PRO A 30 7.37 -24.33 10.83
N SER A 31 7.14 -24.25 12.13
CA SER A 31 7.08 -25.43 12.99
C SER A 31 5.63 -25.72 13.34
N ALA A 32 5.25 -26.97 13.12
CA ALA A 32 3.92 -27.50 13.34
C ALA A 32 3.42 -27.25 14.77
N GLY A 33 2.21 -26.73 14.91
CA GLY A 33 1.58 -26.48 16.20
C GLY A 33 0.07 -26.34 16.04
N LEU A 34 -0.62 -27.45 16.27
CA LEU A 34 -2.06 -27.60 16.37
C LEU A 34 -2.65 -26.57 17.36
N LEU A 35 -3.65 -25.77 16.98
CA LEU A 35 -4.58 -25.18 17.94
C LEU A 35 -5.93 -24.85 17.31
N LEU A 36 -6.95 -25.46 17.89
CA LEU A 36 -8.36 -25.37 17.55
C LEU A 36 -8.89 -23.93 17.64
N CYS A 37 -9.47 -23.41 16.56
CA CYS A 37 -10.45 -22.33 16.67
C CYS A 37 -11.83 -22.94 16.84
N VAL A 38 -12.36 -22.83 18.05
CA VAL A 38 -13.74 -23.20 18.38
C VAL A 38 -14.68 -22.28 17.62
N ALA A 39 -15.47 -22.88 16.73
CA ALA A 39 -16.61 -22.24 16.09
C ALA A 39 -17.69 -21.96 17.14
N ALA A 40 -17.90 -20.69 17.47
CA ALA A 40 -19.03 -20.23 18.27
C ALA A 40 -19.81 -19.17 17.48
N CYS A 41 -20.53 -19.63 16.45
CA CYS A 41 -21.56 -18.85 15.77
C CYS A 41 -22.69 -19.80 15.31
N CYS A 42 -23.26 -20.55 16.24
CA CYS A 42 -24.54 -21.25 16.03
C CYS A 42 -25.38 -21.13 17.30
N PHE A 43 -26.67 -20.87 17.12
CA PHE A 43 -27.75 -20.69 18.11
C PHE A 43 -27.99 -19.28 18.64
N LEU A 44 -28.71 -18.48 17.84
CA LEU A 44 -29.92 -17.74 18.25
C LEU A 44 -30.65 -17.24 16.98
N PRO A 45 -31.96 -17.54 16.79
CA PRO A 45 -32.72 -17.03 15.66
C PRO A 45 -33.33 -15.70 16.06
N LEU A 46 -32.68 -14.60 15.70
CA LEU A 46 -33.34 -13.30 15.56
C LEU A 46 -32.50 -12.47 14.61
N LEU A 47 -33.16 -11.89 13.61
CA LEU A 47 -32.60 -11.09 12.52
C LEU A 47 -31.54 -10.08 13.00
N THR A 48 -30.28 -10.51 13.09
CA THR A 48 -29.17 -9.57 13.05
C THR A 48 -28.93 -9.31 11.57
N VAL A 49 -29.56 -8.23 11.08
CA VAL A 49 -28.98 -7.52 9.95
C VAL A 49 -27.60 -7.10 10.45
N SER A 50 -26.58 -7.93 10.22
CA SER A 50 -25.22 -7.43 10.27
C SER A 50 -25.27 -6.26 9.28
N ALA A 51 -25.14 -5.04 9.78
CA ALA A 51 -24.79 -3.92 8.95
C ALA A 51 -23.37 -4.23 8.49
N GLY A 52 -23.24 -5.17 7.55
CA GLY A 52 -21.99 -5.53 6.92
C GLY A 52 -21.47 -4.22 6.38
N CYS A 53 -20.29 -3.82 6.86
CA CYS A 53 -19.62 -2.63 6.40
C CYS A 53 -19.48 -2.76 4.89
N ARG A 54 -20.36 -2.11 4.12
CA ARG A 54 -20.34 -2.20 2.66
C ARG A 54 -19.01 -1.64 2.22
N SER A 55 -18.12 -2.51 1.75
CA SER A 55 -16.80 -2.11 1.31
C SER A 55 -16.95 -1.11 0.17
N LYS A 56 -16.32 0.05 0.33
CA LYS A 56 -16.35 1.13 -0.65
C LYS A 56 -15.24 0.90 -1.65
N TRP A 57 -15.61 0.55 -2.87
CA TRP A 57 -14.67 0.42 -3.97
C TRP A 57 -14.51 1.76 -4.68
N LYS A 58 -13.27 2.13 -5.02
CA LYS A 58 -12.98 3.29 -5.87
C LYS A 58 -12.11 2.87 -7.04
N HIS A 59 -12.43 3.39 -8.22
CA HIS A 59 -11.65 3.19 -9.42
C HIS A 59 -10.51 4.23 -9.46
N LEU A 60 -9.28 3.78 -9.25
CA LEU A 60 -8.10 4.63 -9.08
C LEU A 60 -6.91 4.02 -9.81
N ARG A 61 -5.95 4.85 -10.22
CA ARG A 61 -4.67 4.36 -10.74
C ARG A 61 -3.86 3.67 -9.65
N GLY A 62 -3.22 2.55 -10.02
CA GLY A 62 -2.37 1.80 -9.12
C GLY A 62 -1.35 0.97 -9.88
N ASP A 63 -0.21 0.75 -9.25
CA ASP A 63 0.84 -0.12 -9.78
C ASP A 63 0.52 -1.57 -9.46
N ILE A 64 0.15 -2.35 -10.48
CA ILE A 64 -0.21 -3.76 -10.35
C ILE A 64 0.96 -4.61 -9.84
N THR A 65 2.21 -4.18 -10.07
CA THR A 65 3.41 -4.90 -9.62
C THR A 65 3.59 -4.88 -8.10
N GLU A 66 2.90 -3.96 -7.41
CA GLU A 66 2.86 -3.92 -5.95
C GLU A 66 1.84 -4.89 -5.35
N TYR A 67 1.07 -5.60 -6.17
CA TYR A 67 0.04 -6.54 -5.74
C TYR A 67 0.40 -7.98 -6.10
N LYS A 68 0.00 -8.91 -5.23
CA LYS A 68 0.02 -10.35 -5.48
C LYS A 68 -1.35 -10.78 -5.98
N LEU A 69 -1.36 -11.51 -7.09
CA LEU A 69 -2.57 -12.14 -7.62
C LEU A 69 -3.06 -13.22 -6.64
N ILE A 70 -4.33 -13.12 -6.24
CA ILE A 70 -5.02 -14.15 -5.46
C ILE A 70 -5.56 -15.20 -6.43
N THR A 71 -6.40 -14.75 -7.38
CA THR A 71 -7.03 -15.61 -8.39
C THR A 71 -7.61 -14.77 -9.53
N VAL A 72 -7.97 -15.41 -10.62
CA VAL A 72 -8.71 -14.83 -11.74
C VAL A 72 -10.03 -15.60 -11.89
N LEU A 73 -11.14 -14.88 -11.94
CA LEU A 73 -12.48 -15.42 -12.10
C LEU A 73 -13.08 -14.94 -13.41
N LYS A 74 -13.89 -15.78 -14.06
CA LYS A 74 -14.74 -15.37 -15.18
C LYS A 74 -16.08 -14.87 -14.64
N VAL A 75 -16.38 -13.60 -14.86
CA VAL A 75 -17.64 -12.97 -14.44
C VAL A 75 -18.15 -12.03 -15.52
N PRO A 76 -19.48 -11.90 -15.70
CA PRO A 76 -20.04 -11.13 -16.80
C PRO A 76 -20.01 -9.62 -16.55
N LYS A 77 -19.95 -9.18 -15.29
CA LYS A 77 -20.05 -7.76 -14.92
C LYS A 77 -19.07 -7.39 -13.82
N ILE A 78 -18.66 -6.12 -13.83
CA ILE A 78 -17.83 -5.53 -12.77
C ILE A 78 -18.49 -5.67 -11.38
N THR A 79 -19.81 -5.57 -11.28
CA THR A 79 -20.51 -5.73 -9.98
C THR A 79 -20.27 -7.10 -9.37
N ASP A 80 -20.25 -8.15 -10.19
CA ASP A 80 -19.98 -9.51 -9.75
C ASP A 80 -18.50 -9.64 -9.34
N CYS A 81 -17.61 -9.01 -10.12
CA CYS A 81 -16.19 -8.94 -9.79
C CYS A 81 -15.96 -8.30 -8.40
N LEU A 82 -16.58 -7.16 -8.11
CA LEU A 82 -16.43 -6.47 -6.82
C LEU A 82 -17.06 -7.24 -5.66
N MET A 83 -18.18 -7.92 -5.89
CA MET A 83 -18.80 -8.80 -4.89
C MET A 83 -17.90 -9.99 -4.55
N LYS A 84 -17.36 -10.67 -5.56
CA LYS A 84 -16.41 -11.78 -5.37
C LYS A 84 -15.12 -11.32 -4.71
N SER A 85 -14.61 -10.15 -5.12
CA SER A 85 -13.44 -9.52 -4.52
C SER A 85 -13.64 -9.20 -3.05
N SER A 86 -14.84 -8.75 -2.68
CA SER A 86 -15.20 -8.48 -1.29
C SER A 86 -15.21 -9.76 -0.46
N ALA A 87 -15.82 -10.83 -0.97
CA ALA A 87 -15.89 -12.14 -0.30
C ALA A 87 -14.52 -12.82 -0.12
N ALA A 88 -13.58 -12.55 -1.04
CA ALA A 88 -12.21 -13.05 -0.98
C ALA A 88 -11.26 -12.15 -0.16
N GLU A 89 -11.77 -11.09 0.49
CA GLU A 89 -10.98 -10.09 1.18
C GLU A 89 -9.85 -9.45 0.34
N ALA A 90 -10.07 -9.33 -0.98
CA ALA A 90 -9.13 -8.71 -1.89
C ALA A 90 -8.95 -7.22 -1.55
N HIS A 91 -7.72 -6.72 -1.72
CA HIS A 91 -7.38 -5.31 -1.51
C HIS A 91 -7.61 -4.48 -2.77
N ALA A 92 -7.44 -5.10 -3.93
CA ALA A 92 -7.68 -4.51 -5.23
C ALA A 92 -8.29 -5.54 -6.19
N ALA A 93 -8.93 -5.05 -7.25
CA ALA A 93 -9.42 -5.85 -8.35
C ALA A 93 -9.20 -5.15 -9.70
N SER A 94 -8.94 -5.92 -10.75
CA SER A 94 -9.07 -5.47 -12.14
C SER A 94 -10.17 -6.26 -12.83
N PHE A 95 -10.81 -5.64 -13.81
CA PHE A 95 -11.88 -6.27 -14.57
C PHE A 95 -11.72 -5.91 -16.04
N ASP A 96 -11.69 -6.94 -16.88
CA ASP A 96 -11.72 -6.83 -18.32
C ASP A 96 -13.15 -7.14 -18.80
N ALA A 97 -13.77 -6.16 -19.46
CA ALA A 97 -15.15 -6.28 -19.93
C ALA A 97 -15.27 -7.13 -21.21
N GLU A 98 -14.21 -7.24 -22.00
CA GLU A 98 -14.19 -8.02 -23.24
C GLU A 98 -14.02 -9.51 -22.92
N SER A 99 -13.07 -9.84 -22.06
CA SER A 99 -12.78 -11.23 -21.69
C SER A 99 -13.61 -11.74 -20.51
N GLY A 100 -14.21 -10.84 -19.73
CA GLY A 100 -14.88 -11.15 -18.46
C GLY A 100 -13.92 -11.55 -17.34
N ASP A 101 -12.62 -11.30 -17.49
CA ASP A 101 -11.63 -11.62 -16.46
C ASP A 101 -11.70 -10.64 -15.30
N CYS A 102 -11.87 -11.19 -14.10
CA CYS A 102 -11.82 -10.48 -12.84
C CYS A 102 -10.61 -10.97 -12.04
N ALA A 103 -9.55 -10.17 -11.98
CA ALA A 103 -8.37 -10.50 -11.19
C ALA A 103 -8.49 -9.92 -9.79
N LEU A 104 -8.42 -10.77 -8.78
CA LEU A 104 -8.46 -10.42 -7.37
C LEU A 104 -7.04 -10.32 -6.84
N MET A 105 -6.74 -9.26 -6.11
CA MET A 105 -5.37 -8.94 -5.75
C MET A 105 -5.22 -8.52 -4.29
N GLN A 106 -4.09 -8.88 -3.69
CA GLN A 106 -3.70 -8.46 -2.35
C GLN A 106 -2.44 -7.61 -2.42
N CYS A 107 -2.42 -6.48 -1.70
CA CYS A 107 -1.21 -5.66 -1.61
C CYS A 107 -0.02 -6.47 -1.08
N ALA A 108 1.10 -6.48 -1.80
CA ALA A 108 2.30 -7.23 -1.45
C ALA A 108 3.31 -6.41 -0.64
N ARG A 109 3.03 -5.11 -0.40
CA ARG A 109 3.89 -4.16 0.33
C ARG A 109 3.55 -4.05 1.83
N GLY A 110 2.91 -5.08 2.41
CA GLY A 110 2.47 -5.09 3.80
C GLY A 110 0.95 -4.90 3.94
N GLY A 111 0.53 -3.93 4.76
CA GLY A 111 -0.90 -3.67 5.01
C GLY A 111 -1.70 -3.31 3.75
N ARG A 112 -3.04 -3.42 3.80
CA ARG A 112 -3.94 -3.10 2.66
C ARG A 112 -3.68 -1.75 2.02
N ASP A 113 -3.40 -0.75 2.84
CA ASP A 113 -3.19 0.63 2.42
C ASP A 113 -1.76 0.91 1.96
N ALA A 114 -0.88 -0.09 1.96
CA ALA A 114 0.52 0.08 1.67
C ALA A 114 0.80 0.44 0.22
N CYS A 115 0.06 -0.16 -0.70
CA CYS A 115 0.22 0.01 -2.15
C CYS A 115 -0.42 1.31 -2.69
N ARG A 116 -1.07 2.11 -1.83
CA ARG A 116 -1.70 3.37 -2.25
C ARG A 116 -0.74 4.54 -2.10
N LYS A 117 0.02 4.81 -3.16
CA LYS A 117 0.98 5.92 -3.26
C LYS A 117 0.38 7.10 -4.04
N CYS A 118 0.67 8.34 -3.63
CA CYS A 118 0.11 9.54 -4.25
C CYS A 118 0.58 9.72 -5.70
N ARG A 119 1.85 9.40 -5.97
CA ARG A 119 2.45 9.44 -7.32
C ARG A 119 1.64 8.66 -8.37
N HIS A 120 1.02 7.54 -7.99
CA HIS A 120 0.25 6.70 -8.92
C HIS A 120 -0.92 7.43 -9.57
N GLU A 121 -1.49 8.42 -8.89
CA GLU A 121 -2.64 9.17 -9.40
C GLU A 121 -2.27 10.06 -10.60
N LYS A 122 -1.03 10.51 -10.67
CA LYS A 122 -0.51 11.37 -11.74
C LYS A 122 0.12 10.58 -12.88
N ASP A 123 0.42 9.31 -12.65
CA ASP A 123 1.10 8.46 -13.63
C ASP A 123 0.10 7.85 -14.62
N ALA A 124 0.00 8.46 -15.80
CA ALA A 124 -0.92 8.02 -16.85
C ALA A 124 -0.62 6.63 -17.41
N SER A 125 0.61 6.12 -17.22
CA SER A 125 1.02 4.79 -17.68
C SER A 125 0.43 3.66 -16.83
N LEU A 126 -0.01 3.97 -15.60
CA LEU A 126 -0.55 2.97 -14.70
C LEU A 126 -2.01 2.61 -15.05
N PRO A 127 -2.38 1.32 -14.92
CA PRO A 127 -3.74 0.88 -15.16
C PRO A 127 -4.69 1.40 -14.08
N MET A 128 -5.97 1.42 -14.42
CA MET A 128 -7.04 1.67 -13.45
C MET A 128 -7.39 0.38 -12.72
N LEU A 129 -7.38 0.45 -11.38
CA LEU A 129 -7.72 -0.64 -10.49
C LEU A 129 -8.90 -0.23 -9.60
N TRP A 130 -9.72 -1.19 -9.21
CA TRP A 130 -10.71 -1.02 -8.16
C TRP A 130 -10.05 -1.27 -6.81
N ILE A 131 -9.90 -0.24 -5.99
CA ILE A 131 -9.26 -0.32 -4.67
C ILE A 131 -10.33 -0.38 -3.58
N LYS A 132 -10.22 -1.37 -2.68
CA LYS A 132 -11.12 -1.57 -1.54
C LYS A 132 -10.79 -0.59 -0.42
N ASP A 133 -11.76 0.21 -0.01
CA ASP A 133 -11.69 1.14 1.13
C ASP A 133 -10.40 1.99 1.16
N PRO A 134 -10.05 2.70 0.08
CA PRO A 134 -8.80 3.43 0.03
C PRO A 134 -8.74 4.50 1.13
N PRO A 135 -7.57 4.69 1.77
CA PRO A 135 -7.42 5.70 2.80
C PRO A 135 -7.71 7.10 2.22
N LYS A 136 -8.16 8.02 3.08
CA LYS A 136 -8.41 9.42 2.69
C LYS A 136 -7.14 10.08 2.14
N THR A 137 -5.99 9.70 2.68
CA THR A 137 -4.66 10.19 2.28
C THR A 137 -3.81 9.04 1.79
N CYS A 138 -3.12 9.22 0.67
CA CYS A 138 -2.14 8.29 0.12
C CYS A 138 -0.75 8.50 0.75
N TRP A 139 0.15 7.54 0.53
CA TRP A 139 1.57 7.65 0.86
C TRP A 139 2.27 8.61 -0.11
N LYS A 140 2.84 9.70 0.40
CA LYS A 140 3.59 10.67 -0.39
C LYS A 140 5.08 10.30 -0.37
N THR A 141 5.68 10.18 -1.55
CA THR A 141 7.11 9.86 -1.70
C THR A 141 7.94 11.08 -1.34
N PHE A 142 9.01 10.91 -0.55
CA PHE A 142 9.99 11.98 -0.32
C PHE A 142 11.42 11.60 -0.69
N GLN A 143 11.68 10.30 -0.83
CA GLN A 143 12.90 9.78 -1.40
C GLN A 143 12.58 8.51 -2.18
N HIS A 144 13.15 8.36 -3.37
CA HIS A 144 13.01 7.15 -4.17
C HIS A 144 14.32 6.87 -4.90
N ARG A 145 14.76 5.61 -4.87
CA ARG A 145 15.91 5.07 -5.60
C ARG A 145 15.45 3.92 -6.48
N VAL A 146 15.54 4.09 -7.80
CA VAL A 146 15.17 3.09 -8.81
C VAL A 146 16.33 2.62 -9.66
N ASP A 147 17.38 3.43 -9.79
CA ASP A 147 18.64 3.11 -10.47
C ASP A 147 19.78 4.06 -10.04
N GLY A 148 20.91 4.00 -10.75
CA GLY A 148 22.06 4.87 -10.55
C GLY A 148 22.03 6.18 -11.35
N SER A 149 20.92 6.53 -12.03
CA SER A 149 20.86 7.67 -12.96
C SER A 149 20.99 9.04 -12.31
N VAL A 150 20.72 9.14 -11.00
CA VAL A 150 20.85 10.38 -10.23
C VAL A 150 21.87 10.17 -9.11
N SER A 151 22.90 11.03 -9.08
CA SER A 151 23.82 11.09 -7.94
C SER A 151 23.11 11.61 -6.69
N PHE A 152 23.28 10.90 -5.57
CA PHE A 152 22.89 11.35 -4.23
C PHE A 152 24.09 11.93 -3.46
N ASN A 153 25.28 11.98 -4.06
CA ASN A 153 26.39 12.77 -3.51
C ASN A 153 26.19 14.24 -3.91
N ARG A 154 25.47 14.98 -3.06
CA ARG A 154 25.00 16.36 -3.30
C ARG A 154 25.44 17.29 -2.19
N ASN A 155 25.52 18.58 -2.50
CA ASN A 155 25.84 19.58 -1.49
C ASN A 155 24.63 19.88 -0.59
N TRP A 156 24.87 20.62 0.51
CA TRP A 156 23.82 20.96 1.46
C TRP A 156 22.64 21.72 0.83
N SER A 157 22.92 22.71 -0.03
CA SER A 157 21.86 23.49 -0.66
C SER A 157 20.93 22.63 -1.52
N GLU A 158 21.46 21.66 -2.27
CA GLU A 158 20.66 20.71 -3.05
C GLU A 158 19.83 19.79 -2.15
N TYR A 159 20.37 19.35 -1.02
CA TYR A 159 19.60 18.58 -0.04
C TYR A 159 18.47 19.39 0.60
N VAL A 160 18.66 20.69 0.80
CA VAL A 160 17.61 21.59 1.30
C VAL A 160 16.52 21.78 0.25
N SER A 161 16.89 22.10 -1.00
CA SER A 161 15.93 22.43 -2.06
C SER A 161 15.28 21.22 -2.73
N GLY A 162 15.91 20.05 -2.70
CA GLY A 162 15.48 18.87 -3.45
C GLY A 162 16.25 18.67 -4.75
N PHE A 163 16.26 17.43 -5.25
CA PHE A 163 16.92 17.06 -6.51
C PHE A 163 16.35 15.75 -7.07
N GLY A 164 16.74 15.42 -8.31
CA GLY A 164 16.35 14.19 -8.99
C GLY A 164 15.34 14.47 -10.11
N GLN A 165 14.53 13.47 -10.42
CA GLN A 165 13.59 13.47 -11.55
C GLN A 165 12.15 13.56 -11.03
N ASP A 166 11.40 12.47 -11.10
CA ASP A 166 10.00 12.38 -10.68
C ASP A 166 9.85 11.47 -9.44
N GLU A 167 8.77 11.60 -8.67
CA GLU A 167 8.45 10.74 -7.53
C GLU A 167 8.43 9.25 -7.88
N SER A 168 8.26 8.88 -9.16
CA SER A 168 8.33 7.51 -9.68
C SER A 168 9.73 7.05 -10.11
N LEU A 169 10.73 7.94 -10.16
CA LEU A 169 12.12 7.66 -10.54
C LEU A 169 13.06 7.94 -9.36
N ASN A 170 14.31 8.36 -9.62
CA ASN A 170 15.20 8.78 -8.54
C ASN A 170 14.87 10.21 -8.10
N TYR A 171 14.46 10.36 -6.84
CA TYR A 171 13.88 11.61 -6.35
C TYR A 171 14.26 11.88 -4.89
N TRP A 172 14.47 13.16 -4.59
CA TRP A 172 14.60 13.72 -3.25
C TRP A 172 13.77 15.00 -3.15
N MET A 173 12.83 15.03 -2.20
CA MET A 173 11.86 16.13 -2.01
C MET A 173 12.49 17.46 -1.59
N GLY A 174 13.63 17.41 -0.89
CA GLY A 174 14.20 18.56 -0.20
C GLY A 174 13.80 18.61 1.27
N LEU A 175 14.76 18.98 2.13
CA LEU A 175 14.54 19.10 3.57
C LEU A 175 13.56 20.22 3.92
N GLU A 176 13.57 21.32 3.17
CA GLU A 176 12.67 22.44 3.46
C GLU A 176 11.20 22.05 3.25
N GLN A 177 10.89 21.43 2.10
CA GLN A 177 9.54 20.96 1.83
C GLN A 177 9.14 19.83 2.78
N LEU A 178 10.07 18.92 3.12
CA LEU A 178 9.80 17.87 4.10
C LEU A 178 9.44 18.47 5.47
N HIS A 179 10.24 19.42 5.96
CA HIS A 179 10.02 20.11 7.22
C HIS A 179 8.68 20.86 7.24
N GLN A 180 8.35 21.60 6.18
CA GLN A 180 7.06 22.31 6.09
C GLN A 180 5.86 21.34 6.19
N LEU A 181 5.97 20.15 5.59
CA LEU A 181 4.92 19.16 5.63
C LEU A 181 4.82 18.49 7.00
N THR A 182 5.95 18.14 7.63
CA THR A 182 5.98 17.43 8.90
C THR A 182 5.84 18.33 10.13
N ALA A 183 6.02 19.65 9.98
CA ALA A 183 5.92 20.63 11.06
C ALA A 183 4.53 20.68 11.72
N THR A 184 3.48 20.22 11.04
CA THR A 184 2.12 20.21 11.60
C THR A 184 1.45 18.85 11.53
N GLY A 185 0.83 18.45 12.64
CA GLY A 185 0.11 17.18 12.77
C GLY A 185 1.02 15.99 13.10
N VAL A 186 0.45 14.79 13.05
CA VAL A 186 1.16 13.53 13.33
C VAL A 186 1.36 12.78 12.02
N TRP A 187 2.60 12.52 11.66
CA TRP A 187 2.95 11.80 10.45
C TRP A 187 3.44 10.39 10.77
N ARG A 188 3.15 9.47 9.86
CA ARG A 188 3.79 8.15 9.79
C ARG A 188 4.79 8.19 8.65
N VAL A 189 5.95 7.62 8.86
CA VAL A 189 6.94 7.35 7.82
C VAL A 189 6.96 5.85 7.53
N ARG A 190 7.12 5.49 6.26
CA ARG A 190 7.43 4.13 5.84
C ARG A 190 8.73 4.14 5.03
N TRP A 191 9.59 3.17 5.32
CA TRP A 191 10.72 2.80 4.49
C TRP A 191 10.40 1.49 3.81
N GLU A 192 10.52 1.43 2.50
CA GLU A 192 10.46 0.21 1.69
C GLU A 192 11.83 0.01 1.04
N PHE A 193 12.32 -1.23 1.03
CA PHE A 193 13.57 -1.57 0.36
C PHE A 193 13.54 -3.00 -0.16
N SER A 194 14.32 -3.29 -1.21
CA SER A 194 14.51 -4.65 -1.68
C SER A 194 15.97 -5.08 -1.63
N ASP A 195 16.18 -6.37 -1.41
CA ASP A 195 17.48 -7.00 -1.57
C ASP A 195 17.73 -7.41 -3.03
N TRP A 196 18.93 -7.96 -3.27
CA TRP A 196 19.39 -8.44 -4.58
C TRP A 196 18.58 -9.62 -5.14
N ASN A 197 17.72 -10.25 -4.34
CA ASN A 197 16.87 -11.36 -4.72
C ASN A 197 15.40 -10.93 -4.89
N ASP A 198 15.15 -9.63 -5.07
CA ASP A 198 13.83 -9.02 -5.18
C ASP A 198 12.92 -9.24 -3.97
N ASN A 199 13.48 -9.60 -2.80
CA ASN A 199 12.69 -9.63 -1.58
C ASN A 199 12.48 -8.21 -1.09
N TRP A 200 11.22 -7.85 -0.92
CA TRP A 200 10.84 -6.58 -0.31
C TRP A 200 10.74 -6.68 1.20
N TYR A 201 11.20 -5.61 1.85
CA TYR A 201 11.12 -5.35 3.28
C TYR A 201 10.54 -3.95 3.48
N TRP A 202 9.95 -3.74 4.65
CA TRP A 202 9.44 -2.44 5.03
C TRP A 202 9.53 -2.22 6.54
N ALA A 203 9.58 -0.96 6.92
CA ALA A 203 9.46 -0.51 8.31
C ALA A 203 8.53 0.70 8.36
N GLU A 204 7.74 0.82 9.42
CA GLU A 204 6.89 1.99 9.67
C GLU A 204 7.17 2.54 11.06
N ASN A 205 7.31 3.86 11.16
CA ASN A 205 7.43 4.55 12.44
C ASN A 205 6.47 5.74 12.51
N ALA A 206 5.95 5.99 13.71
CA ALA A 206 5.19 7.18 14.04
C ALA A 206 5.42 7.54 15.52
N PRO A 207 5.45 8.84 15.88
CA PRO A 207 5.38 9.99 14.99
C PRO A 207 6.66 10.18 14.16
N PHE A 208 6.53 10.87 13.03
CA PHE A 208 7.63 11.39 12.21
C PHE A 208 7.53 12.90 12.18
N SER A 209 8.66 13.59 12.40
CA SER A 209 8.79 15.05 12.44
C SER A 209 10.04 15.47 11.70
#